data_AF-A0A437SQG5-F1
#
_entry.id   AF-A0A437SQG5-F1
#
_cell.length_a   1.000
_cell.length_b   1.000
_cell.length_c   1.000
_cell.angle_alpha   90.00
_cell.angle_beta   90.00
_cell.angle_gamma   90.00
#
_symmetry.space_group_name_H-M   'P 1'
#
loop_
_entity.id
_entity.type
_entity.pdbx_description
1 polymer ?
#
loop_
_entity_poly.entity_id
_entity_poly.type
_entity_poly.pdbx_seq_one_letter_code
_entity_poly.pdbx_strand_id
1 'polypeptide(L)'
;MNRIVASYIINLFYSVLACWAFVEFYDFWIQFADIIKNESLPSKITMSLTPVVLLFIVAIILVFFKRLHKKKYKRSSLQLYPLLFPQEDEREKDITDRACRTTFVSLWFVLPCALGLLIFTPVANLYISAYPLYVMYLIYLIQMTVFHVSLYRNKLA
;
A
#
# COMPACT_ATOMS: atom_id res chain seq x y z
N MET A 1 -20.12 10.73 -2.26
CA MET A 1 -18.96 10.35 -1.41
C MET A 1 -17.83 11.37 -1.63
N ASN A 2 -17.23 11.92 -0.58
CA ASN A 2 -16.11 12.87 -0.73
C ASN A 2 -14.98 12.21 -1.54
N ARG A 3 -14.47 12.90 -2.56
CA ARG A 3 -13.44 12.36 -3.49
C ARG A 3 -12.19 11.81 -2.77
N ILE A 4 -11.84 12.44 -1.63
CA ILE A 4 -10.75 12.02 -0.75
C ILE A 4 -11.03 10.66 -0.11
N VAL A 5 -12.27 10.44 0.35
CA VAL A 5 -12.71 9.16 0.94
C VAL A 5 -12.73 8.07 -0.11
N ALA A 6 -13.19 8.37 -1.33
CA ALA A 6 -13.13 7.41 -2.44
C ALA A 6 -11.69 7.03 -2.80
N SER A 7 -10.78 8.01 -2.87
CA SER A 7 -9.35 7.76 -3.10
C SER A 7 -8.76 6.89 -1.99
N TYR A 8 -9.05 7.20 -0.72
CA TYR A 8 -8.61 6.41 0.42
C TYR A 8 -9.06 4.95 0.34
N ILE A 9 -10.34 4.68 0.05
CA ILE A 9 -10.88 3.31 -0.07
C ILE A 9 -10.20 2.55 -1.21
N ILE A 10 -9.99 3.19 -2.36
CA ILE A 10 -9.33 2.56 -3.52
C ILE A 10 -7.87 2.23 -3.18
N ASN A 11 -7.14 3.16 -2.54
CA ASN A 11 -5.75 2.91 -2.12
C ASN A 11 -5.69 1.80 -1.07
N LEU A 12 -6.64 1.77 -0.11
CA LEU A 12 -6.72 0.73 0.90
C LEU A 12 -6.94 -0.64 0.25
N PHE A 13 -7.89 -0.74 -0.68
CA PHE A 13 -8.15 -1.97 -1.42
C PHE A 13 -6.93 -2.45 -2.22
N TYR A 14 -6.30 -1.54 -2.97
CA TYR A 14 -5.07 -1.84 -3.72
C TYR A 14 -3.95 -2.31 -2.78
N SER A 15 -3.83 -1.67 -1.62
CA SER A 15 -2.82 -2.02 -0.63
C SER A 15 -3.03 -3.44 -0.09
N VAL A 16 -4.24 -3.80 0.33
CA VAL A 16 -4.52 -5.15 0.84
C VAL A 16 -4.22 -6.22 -0.20
N LEU A 17 -4.57 -5.99 -1.47
CA LEU A 17 -4.22 -6.90 -2.57
C LEU A 17 -2.71 -7.00 -2.78
N ALA A 18 -1.99 -5.87 -2.71
CA ALA A 18 -0.54 -5.86 -2.82
C ALA A 18 0.13 -6.63 -1.68
N CYS A 19 -0.33 -6.43 -0.44
CA CYS A 19 0.15 -7.18 0.72
C CYS A 19 0.01 -8.68 0.49
N TRP A 20 -1.17 -9.14 0.08
CA TRP A 20 -1.41 -10.56 -0.18
C TRP A 20 -0.49 -11.11 -1.28
N ALA A 21 -0.33 -10.39 -2.39
CA ALA A 21 0.60 -10.82 -3.44
C ALA A 21 2.04 -10.96 -2.94
N PHE A 22 2.53 -10.00 -2.15
CA PHE A 22 3.89 -10.05 -1.61
C PHE A 22 4.10 -11.17 -0.59
N VAL A 23 3.06 -11.54 0.18
CA VAL A 23 3.13 -12.70 1.10
C VAL A 23 3.28 -13.99 0.31
N GLU A 24 2.48 -14.22 -0.75
CA GLU A 24 2.63 -15.41 -1.61
C GLU A 24 4.01 -15.46 -2.28
N PHE A 25 4.55 -14.31 -2.71
CA PHE A 25 5.91 -14.24 -3.24
C PHE A 25 6.96 -14.56 -2.18
N TYR A 26 6.76 -14.12 -0.94
CA TYR A 26 7.68 -14.43 0.15
C TYR A 26 7.71 -15.93 0.47
N ASP A 27 6.54 -16.57 0.55
CA ASP A 27 6.44 -18.00 0.79
C ASP A 27 7.06 -18.82 -0.36
N PHE A 28 6.91 -18.36 -1.61
CA PHE A 28 7.60 -18.94 -2.76
C PHE A 28 9.13 -18.88 -2.59
N TRP A 29 9.66 -17.73 -2.16
CA TRP A 29 11.11 -17.57 -1.94
C TRP A 29 11.63 -18.38 -0.76
N ILE A 30 10.83 -18.60 0.30
CA ILE A 30 11.18 -19.54 1.37
C ILE A 30 11.32 -20.96 0.83
N GLN A 31 10.31 -21.45 0.10
CA GLN A 31 10.34 -22.78 -0.51
C GLN A 31 11.56 -22.94 -1.43
N PHE A 32 11.86 -21.90 -2.22
CA PHE A 32 13.03 -21.88 -3.10
C PHE A 32 14.35 -21.92 -2.32
N ALA A 33 14.45 -21.16 -1.23
CA ALA A 33 15.63 -21.15 -0.37
C ALA A 33 15.87 -22.50 0.32
N ASP A 34 14.80 -23.20 0.72
CA ASP A 34 14.89 -24.52 1.34
C ASP A 34 15.38 -25.59 0.36
N ILE A 35 14.99 -25.52 -0.91
CA ILE A 35 15.51 -26.40 -1.97
C ILE A 35 17.02 -26.21 -2.13
N ILE A 36 17.49 -24.95 -2.14
CA ILE A 36 18.92 -24.65 -2.25
C ILE A 36 19.67 -25.16 -1.02
N LYS A 37 19.13 -24.96 0.19
CA LYS A 37 19.81 -25.35 1.44
C LYS A 37 19.89 -26.86 1.65
N ASN A 38 18.85 -27.59 1.27
CA ASN A 38 18.73 -29.01 1.60
C ASN A 38 19.12 -29.95 0.45
N GLU A 39 19.57 -29.41 -0.70
CA GLU A 39 19.89 -30.17 -1.94
C GLU A 39 18.84 -31.23 -2.32
N SER A 40 17.59 -31.04 -1.88
CA SER A 40 16.52 -32.00 -2.07
C SER A 40 15.87 -31.81 -3.44
N LEU A 41 15.69 -32.91 -4.18
CA LEU A 41 14.92 -32.94 -5.44
C LEU A 41 13.60 -32.16 -5.28
N PRO A 42 13.17 -31.38 -6.28
CA PRO A 42 12.11 -30.39 -6.12
C PRO A 42 10.79 -31.05 -5.70
N SER A 43 10.48 -30.99 -4.42
CA SER A 43 9.15 -31.26 -3.88
C SER A 43 8.26 -30.10 -4.29
N LYS A 44 7.74 -30.14 -5.53
CA LYS A 44 6.75 -29.22 -6.12
C LYS A 44 6.63 -27.86 -5.43
N ILE A 45 7.27 -26.84 -5.97
CA ILE A 45 7.04 -25.45 -5.53
C ILE A 45 5.59 -25.09 -5.87
N THR A 46 4.84 -24.64 -4.87
CA THR A 46 3.46 -24.18 -5.06
C THR A 46 3.37 -22.69 -4.76
N MET A 47 2.76 -21.94 -5.68
CA MET A 47 2.53 -20.51 -5.55
C MET A 47 1.15 -20.18 -6.09
N SER A 48 0.34 -19.47 -5.30
CA SER A 48 -0.91 -18.92 -5.79
C SER A 48 -0.63 -17.66 -6.60
N LEU A 49 -0.86 -17.70 -7.91
CA LEU A 49 -0.79 -16.51 -8.77
C LEU A 49 -2.05 -15.63 -8.68
N THR A 50 -3.06 -16.07 -7.94
CA THR A 50 -4.35 -15.40 -7.79
C THR A 50 -4.24 -13.92 -7.39
N PRO A 51 -3.51 -13.54 -6.32
CA PRO A 51 -3.43 -12.13 -5.93
C PRO A 51 -2.66 -11.26 -6.94
N VAL A 52 -1.68 -11.84 -7.64
CA VAL A 52 -0.94 -11.15 -8.70
C VAL A 52 -1.86 -10.84 -9.88
N VAL A 53 -2.62 -11.84 -10.33
CA VAL A 53 -3.59 -11.67 -11.42
C VAL A 53 -4.65 -10.63 -11.05
N LEU A 54 -5.16 -10.66 -9.82
CA LEU A 54 -6.13 -9.66 -9.33
C LEU A 54 -5.54 -8.24 -9.34
N LEU A 55 -4.29 -8.05 -8.90
CA LEU A 55 -3.62 -6.74 -8.99
C LEU A 55 -3.54 -6.23 -10.43
N PHE A 56 -3.18 -7.07 -11.39
CA PHE A 56 -3.14 -6.69 -12.79
C PHE A 56 -4.53 -6.31 -13.33
N ILE A 57 -5.57 -7.09 -12.99
CA ILE A 57 -6.96 -6.78 -13.38
C ILE A 57 -7.36 -5.41 -12.82
N VAL A 58 -7.12 -5.15 -11.53
CA VAL A 58 -7.43 -3.87 -10.89
C VAL A 58 -6.66 -2.72 -11.54
N ALA A 59 -5.37 -2.90 -11.82
CA ALA A 59 -4.54 -1.90 -12.48
C ALA A 59 -5.06 -1.56 -13.90
N ILE A 60 -5.42 -2.59 -14.69
CA ILE A 60 -5.99 -2.42 -16.04
C ILE A 60 -7.31 -1.65 -15.96
N ILE A 61 -8.21 -2.03 -15.05
CA ILE A 61 -9.49 -1.36 -14.82
C ILE A 61 -9.27 0.12 -14.50
N LEU A 62 -8.36 0.43 -13.57
CA LEU A 62 -8.06 1.82 -13.18
C LEU A 62 -7.49 2.64 -14.33
N VAL A 63 -6.58 2.08 -15.12
CA VAL A 63 -6.02 2.73 -16.32
C VAL A 63 -7.10 2.99 -17.36
N PHE A 64 -7.99 2.01 -17.58
CA PHE A 64 -9.09 2.13 -18.54
C PHE A 64 -10.09 3.22 -18.12
N PHE A 65 -10.54 3.22 -16.85
CA PHE A 65 -11.40 4.26 -16.30
C PHE A 65 -10.76 5.65 -16.40
N LYS A 66 -9.45 5.76 -16.11
CA LYS A 66 -8.71 7.03 -16.25
C LYS A 66 -8.69 7.52 -17.70
N ARG A 67 -8.46 6.62 -18.67
CA ARG A 67 -8.48 6.96 -20.11
C ARG A 67 -9.86 7.39 -20.60
N LEU A 68 -10.93 6.72 -20.15
CA LEU A 68 -12.32 7.11 -20.45
C LEU A 68 -12.67 8.48 -19.86
N HIS A 69 -12.30 8.73 -18.60
CA HIS A 69 -12.56 10.02 -17.95
C HIS A 69 -11.77 11.17 -18.58
N LYS A 70 -10.52 10.95 -19.01
CA LYS A 70 -9.73 11.96 -19.73
C LYS A 70 -10.39 12.41 -21.04
N LYS A 71 -11.10 11.53 -21.74
CA LYS A 71 -11.83 11.88 -22.98
C LYS A 71 -13.08 12.74 -22.71
N LYS A 72 -13.70 12.60 -21.53
CA LYS A 72 -15.00 13.25 -21.22
C LYS A 72 -14.89 14.50 -20.34
N TYR A 73 -13.84 14.61 -19.53
CA TYR A 73 -13.60 15.75 -18.63
C TYR A 73 -12.11 16.13 -18.63
N LYS A 74 -11.80 17.37 -19.06
CA LYS A 74 -10.42 17.93 -19.12
C LYS A 74 -9.71 17.94 -17.75
N ARG A 75 -10.45 17.81 -16.64
CA ARG A 75 -9.97 17.65 -15.26
C ARG A 75 -10.35 16.25 -14.72
N SER A 76 -9.58 15.21 -15.02
CA SER A 76 -9.88 13.86 -14.51
C SER A 76 -9.50 13.75 -13.02
N SER A 77 -10.48 13.92 -12.14
CA SER A 77 -10.36 13.95 -10.67
C SER A 77 -10.16 12.58 -9.99
N LEU A 78 -10.08 11.47 -10.74
CA LEU A 78 -9.89 10.12 -10.22
C LEU A 78 -8.44 9.67 -10.42
N GLN A 79 -7.52 10.47 -9.89
CA GLN A 79 -6.11 10.08 -9.85
C GLN A 79 -5.90 9.23 -8.59
N LEU A 80 -5.48 7.96 -8.77
CA LEU A 80 -4.85 7.24 -7.66
C LEU A 80 -3.70 8.09 -7.12
N TYR A 81 -3.57 8.09 -5.80
CA TYR A 81 -2.60 8.89 -5.08
C TYR A 81 -1.16 8.58 -5.57
N PRO A 82 -0.24 9.57 -5.64
CA PRO A 82 -0.24 10.86 -4.95
C PRO A 82 -0.26 12.07 -5.89
N LEU A 83 -1.38 12.36 -6.56
CA LEU A 83 -1.56 13.62 -7.30
C LEU A 83 -3.01 14.09 -7.16
N LEU A 84 -3.48 14.28 -5.91
CA LEU A 84 -4.88 14.70 -5.65
C LEU A 84 -5.19 16.13 -6.10
N PHE A 85 -4.19 16.92 -6.44
CA PHE A 85 -4.38 18.32 -6.78
C PHE A 85 -3.50 18.67 -7.97
N PRO A 86 -4.05 19.17 -9.09
CA PRO A 86 -3.22 19.93 -10.00
C PRO A 86 -2.61 21.06 -9.18
N GLN A 87 -1.28 21.06 -9.00
CA GLN A 87 -0.54 22.05 -8.18
C GLN A 87 -0.61 23.49 -8.73
N GLU A 88 -1.58 23.77 -9.60
CA GLU A 88 -1.85 25.07 -10.17
C GLU A 88 -2.46 26.03 -9.12
N ASP A 89 -3.17 25.51 -8.11
CA ASP A 89 -3.77 26.31 -7.04
C ASP A 89 -2.89 26.35 -5.77
N GLU A 90 -2.45 27.55 -5.36
CA GLU A 90 -1.59 27.76 -4.19
C GLU A 90 -2.18 27.21 -2.88
N ARG A 91 -3.52 27.28 -2.74
CA ARG A 91 -4.24 26.76 -1.57
C ARG A 91 -4.14 25.24 -1.45
N GLU A 92 -4.22 24.52 -2.58
CA GLU A 92 -4.14 23.06 -2.59
C GLU A 92 -2.72 22.58 -2.28
N LYS A 93 -1.72 23.37 -2.67
CA LYS A 93 -0.31 23.15 -2.33
C LYS A 93 -0.06 23.25 -0.83
N ASP A 94 -0.55 24.29 -0.16
CA ASP A 94 -0.39 24.45 1.30
C ASP A 94 -1.08 23.31 2.08
N ILE A 95 -2.29 22.92 1.66
CA ILE A 95 -3.02 21.80 2.28
C ILE A 95 -2.21 20.49 2.19
N THR A 96 -1.62 20.22 1.02
CA THR A 96 -0.82 19.01 0.78
C THR A 96 0.48 19.03 1.56
N ASP A 97 1.17 20.18 1.62
CA ASP A 97 2.43 20.33 2.36
C ASP A 97 2.22 20.09 3.86
N ARG A 98 1.15 20.67 4.44
CA ARG A 98 0.77 20.39 5.84
C ARG A 98 0.44 18.92 6.09
N ALA A 99 -0.20 18.24 5.14
CA ALA A 99 -0.50 16.82 5.24
C ALA A 99 0.76 15.95 5.15
N CYS A 100 1.68 16.27 4.23
CA CYS A 100 2.99 15.64 4.12
C CYS A 100 3.81 15.81 5.41
N ARG A 101 3.88 17.03 5.96
CA ARG A 101 4.59 17.31 7.21
C ARG A 101 4.04 16.49 8.37
N THR A 102 2.71 16.42 8.51
CA THR A 102 2.05 15.63 9.56
C THR A 102 2.35 14.15 9.42
N THR A 103 2.32 13.63 8.20
CA THR A 103 2.63 12.24 7.87
C THR A 103 4.09 11.91 8.20
N PHE A 104 5.02 12.77 7.81
CA PHE A 104 6.43 12.64 8.14
C PHE A 104 6.69 12.65 9.66
N VAL A 105 6.05 13.55 10.40
CA VAL A 105 6.16 13.58 11.87
C VAL A 105 5.63 12.29 12.48
N SER A 106 4.53 11.73 11.96
CA SER A 106 4.00 10.44 12.45
C SER A 106 4.99 9.29 12.26
N LEU A 107 5.82 9.32 11.20
CA LEU A 107 6.80 8.28 10.92
C LEU A 107 7.81 8.10 12.06
N TRP A 108 8.18 9.19 12.73
CA TRP A 108 9.08 9.16 13.89
C TRP A 108 8.53 8.35 15.08
N PHE A 109 7.21 8.24 15.21
CA PHE A 109 6.57 7.41 16.23
C PHE A 109 6.31 5.99 15.73
N VAL A 110 5.94 5.86 14.46
CA VAL A 110 5.62 4.56 13.85
C VAL A 110 6.85 3.68 13.72
N LEU A 111 8.01 4.24 13.36
CA LEU A 111 9.25 3.46 13.16
C LEU A 111 9.74 2.78 14.45
N PRO A 112 9.89 3.46 15.61
CA PRO A 112 10.25 2.80 16.86
C PRO A 112 9.25 1.71 17.27
N CYS A 113 7.95 1.96 17.11
CA CYS A 113 6.92 0.96 17.38
C CYS A 113 7.07 -0.27 16.46
N ALA A 114 7.31 -0.05 15.17
CA ALA A 114 7.52 -1.12 14.21
C ALA A 114 8.81 -1.91 14.50
N LEU A 115 9.90 -1.25 14.89
CA LEU A 115 11.11 -1.92 15.35
C LEU A 115 10.84 -2.78 16.59
N GLY A 116 10.09 -2.26 17.56
CA GLY A 116 9.63 -3.02 18.71
C GLY A 116 8.85 -4.27 18.32
N LEU A 117 7.95 -4.17 17.34
CA LEU A 117 7.20 -5.32 16.80
C LEU A 117 8.10 -6.33 16.09
N LEU A 118 9.12 -5.87 15.35
CA LEU A 118 10.07 -6.74 14.63
C LEU A 118 10.98 -7.53 15.57
N ILE A 119 11.24 -7.08 16.80
CA ILE A 119 12.00 -7.86 17.78
C ILE A 119 11.31 -9.19 18.10
N PHE A 120 9.97 -9.24 18.01
CA PHE A 120 9.19 -10.46 18.24
C PHE A 120 9.14 -11.42 17.04
N THR A 121 9.79 -11.08 15.93
CA THR A 121 9.85 -11.92 14.72
C THR A 121 10.18 -13.39 14.97
N PRO A 122 11.20 -13.79 15.78
CA PRO A 122 11.52 -15.20 15.97
C PRO A 122 10.38 -16.01 16.60
N VAL A 123 9.54 -15.37 17.42
CA VAL A 123 8.37 -16.02 18.03
C VAL A 123 7.15 -15.94 17.10
N ALA A 124 6.91 -14.78 16.51
CA ALA A 124 5.75 -14.55 15.67
C ALA A 124 5.78 -15.38 14.37
N ASN A 125 6.96 -15.58 13.77
CA ASN A 125 7.13 -16.41 12.57
C ASN A 125 6.71 -17.87 12.77
N LEU A 126 6.63 -18.37 14.01
CA LEU A 126 6.16 -19.73 14.29
C LEU A 126 4.66 -19.90 14.02
N TYR A 127 3.89 -18.82 14.11
CA TYR A 127 2.43 -18.82 13.97
C TYR A 127 1.96 -18.11 12.70
N ILE A 128 2.71 -17.11 12.24
CA ILE A 128 2.35 -16.24 11.13
C ILE A 128 3.52 -16.22 10.16
N SER A 129 3.36 -16.86 8.98
CA SER A 129 4.35 -16.71 7.92
C SER A 129 4.44 -15.24 7.51
N ALA A 130 5.62 -14.81 7.05
CA ALA A 130 5.84 -13.45 6.58
C ALA A 130 5.55 -12.33 7.61
N TYR A 131 5.62 -12.59 8.93
CA TYR A 131 5.35 -11.59 9.96
C TYR A 131 6.08 -10.25 9.76
N PRO A 132 7.38 -10.20 9.41
CA PRO A 132 8.07 -8.94 9.13
C PRO A 132 7.43 -8.12 8.01
N LEU A 133 6.88 -8.78 6.98
CA LEU A 133 6.19 -8.10 5.88
C LEU A 133 4.90 -7.46 6.36
N TYR A 134 4.14 -8.10 7.26
CA TYR A 134 2.96 -7.50 7.85
C TYR A 134 3.29 -6.26 8.70
N VAL A 135 4.40 -6.27 9.44
CA VAL A 135 4.86 -5.09 10.19
C VAL A 135 5.22 -3.95 9.23
N MET A 136 5.95 -4.23 8.15
CA MET A 136 6.24 -3.24 7.11
C MET A 136 4.96 -2.70 6.47
N TYR A 137 3.97 -3.57 6.25
CA TYR A 137 2.67 -3.18 5.70
C TYR A 137 1.89 -2.27 6.66
N LEU A 138 1.97 -2.55 7.96
CA LEU A 138 1.37 -1.72 9.00
C LEU A 138 1.95 -0.29 8.98
N ILE A 139 3.27 -0.14 8.83
CA ILE A 139 3.90 1.18 8.67
C ILE A 139 3.27 1.91 7.48
N TYR A 140 3.22 1.25 6.32
CA TYR A 140 2.64 1.82 5.11
C TYR A 140 1.17 2.23 5.29
N LEU A 141 0.35 1.38 5.91
CA LEU A 141 -1.05 1.66 6.21
C LEU A 141 -1.22 2.86 7.15
N ILE A 142 -0.39 2.97 8.19
CA ILE A 142 -0.41 4.13 9.10
C ILE A 142 -0.02 5.40 8.35
N GLN A 143 1.03 5.38 7.53
CA GLN A 143 1.41 6.56 6.74
C GLN A 143 0.29 6.97 5.78
N MET A 144 -0.32 6.01 5.08
CA MET A 144 -1.41 6.26 4.14
C MET A 144 -2.66 6.83 4.84
N THR A 145 -3.02 6.28 6.00
CA THR A 145 -4.18 6.75 6.80
C THR A 145 -3.95 8.15 7.35
N VAL A 146 -2.81 8.40 8.02
CA VAL A 146 -2.46 9.72 8.56
C VAL A 146 -2.49 10.78 7.47
N PHE A 147 -1.97 10.44 6.29
CA PHE A 147 -1.99 11.33 5.14
C PHE A 147 -3.40 11.73 4.73
N HIS A 148 -4.29 10.75 4.49
CA HIS A 148 -5.66 11.02 4.03
C HIS A 148 -6.51 11.71 5.10
N VAL A 149 -6.32 11.37 6.38
CA VAL A 149 -6.98 12.03 7.51
C VAL A 149 -6.51 13.48 7.63
N SER A 150 -5.20 13.74 7.52
CA SER A 150 -4.69 15.11 7.57
C SER A 150 -5.17 15.95 6.38
N LEU A 151 -5.26 15.35 5.19
CA LEU A 151 -5.76 16.03 4.00
C LEU A 151 -7.25 16.37 4.14
N TYR A 152 -8.05 15.44 4.68
CA TYR A 152 -9.47 15.70 4.97
C TYR A 152 -9.66 16.80 6.01
N ARG A 153 -8.89 16.77 7.11
CA ARG A 153 -8.93 17.78 8.18
C ARG A 153 -8.56 19.17 7.65
N ASN A 154 -7.45 19.28 6.92
CA ASN A 154 -6.94 20.55 6.41
C ASN A 154 -7.80 21.13 5.28
N LYS A 155 -8.62 20.31 4.61
CA LYS A 155 -9.61 20.79 3.63
C LYS A 155 -10.84 21.44 4.29
N LEU A 156 -11.20 20.99 5.49
CA LEU A 156 -12.34 21.50 6.25
C LEU A 156 -12.00 22.76 7.06
N ALA A 157 -10.71 22.99 7.34
CA ALA A 157 -10.18 24.19 7.98
C ALA A 157 -10.03 25.35 6.97
#